data_AF-A0A2J7QFT9-F1
#
_entry.id   AF-A0A2J7QFT9-F1
#
_cell.length_a   1.000
_cell.length_b   1.000
_cell.length_c   1.000
_cell.angle_alpha   90.00
_cell.angle_beta   90.00
_cell.angle_gamma   90.00
#
_symmetry.space_group_name_H-M   'P 1'
#
loop_
_entity.id
_entity.type
_entity.pdbx_description
1 polymer ?
#
loop_
_entity_poly.entity_id
_entity_poly.type
_entity_poly.pdbx_seq_one_letter_code
_entity_poly.pdbx_strand_id
1 'polypeptide(L)'
;MAANSGGVEWASIVKPILAASYGSFNKNDVLELVKAINRSESELLNHEDEYETFYTAFAALAADYISSSASTLCKSQVGIVSQACRILLQYLLSHLQAQSTGEAVAPSGAMLSPKQLLLPVRALCSAEGMLQRADQISLTAIMKNAKLPAHIKTSTPGEKEVSVKESKRSRSDLSASILEQLTTPLHDFVAPRPQMLESSELVASKVVESNHLSTGADQGQETKNLFIQKNVASLQALRAGHILIDMCLNLPHLNRYIHKYRDAVSKKGFSLPASHSEATLVRHR
;
A
#
# COMPACT_ATOMS: atom_id res chain seq x y z
N MET A 1 -21.26 25.69 7.75
CA MET A 1 -20.85 24.72 8.79
C MET A 1 -19.81 23.79 8.16
N ALA A 2 -18.54 24.20 8.18
CA ALA A 2 -17.46 23.35 7.69
C ALA A 2 -17.00 22.49 8.87
N ALA A 3 -17.23 21.18 8.79
CA ALA A 3 -16.70 20.24 9.76
C ALA A 3 -15.17 20.30 9.67
N ASN A 4 -14.54 20.80 10.73
CA ASN A 4 -13.10 20.72 10.91
C ASN A 4 -12.77 19.24 11.18
N SER A 5 -12.61 18.45 10.11
CA SER A 5 -12.19 17.06 10.17
C SER A 5 -10.90 16.98 10.98
N GLY A 6 -10.83 16.08 11.97
CA GLY A 6 -9.61 15.79 12.72
C GLY A 6 -8.50 15.30 11.79
N GLY A 7 -7.79 16.25 11.19
CA GLY A 7 -6.91 16.05 10.05
C GLY A 7 -5.75 15.11 10.35
N VAL A 8 -5.28 14.45 9.31
CA VAL A 8 -4.04 13.68 9.36
C VAL A 8 -2.87 14.66 9.37
N GLU A 9 -2.04 14.60 10.41
CA GLU A 9 -0.80 15.38 10.51
C GLU A 9 0.26 14.82 9.56
N TRP A 10 0.09 15.01 8.25
CA TRP A 10 0.94 14.42 7.21
C TRP A 10 2.44 14.64 7.42
N ALA A 11 2.83 15.77 8.02
CA ALA A 11 4.22 16.05 8.34
C ALA A 11 4.84 15.00 9.28
N SER A 12 4.09 14.46 10.25
CA SER A 12 4.59 13.43 11.18
C SER A 12 4.69 12.04 10.54
N ILE A 13 4.10 11.84 9.36
CA ILE A 13 4.09 10.56 8.65
C ILE A 13 5.08 10.55 7.49
N VAL A 14 5.15 11.65 6.74
CA VAL A 14 6.04 11.78 5.59
C VAL A 14 7.50 11.90 6.05
N LYS A 15 7.78 12.60 7.17
CA LYS A 15 9.15 12.74 7.69
C LYS A 15 9.82 11.39 8.00
N PRO A 16 9.19 10.45 8.75
CA PRO A 16 9.74 9.10 8.95
C PRO A 16 9.98 8.34 7.65
N ILE A 17 9.06 8.40 6.67
CA ILE A 17 9.23 7.74 5.36
C ILE A 17 10.42 8.32 4.60
N LEU A 18 10.58 9.65 4.58
CA LEU A 18 11.73 10.30 3.95
C LEU A 18 13.06 9.97 4.65
N ALA A 19 13.04 9.79 5.98
CA ALA A 19 14.20 9.38 6.76
C ALA A 19 14.48 7.87 6.70
N ALA A 20 13.51 7.06 6.29
CA ALA A 20 13.58 5.60 6.31
C ALA A 20 14.67 5.04 5.39
N SER A 21 14.95 5.70 4.25
CA SER A 21 16.05 5.33 3.36
C SER A 21 17.43 5.45 4.02
N TYR A 22 17.53 6.18 5.13
CA TYR A 22 18.75 6.35 5.93
C TYR A 22 18.78 5.46 7.18
N GLY A 23 17.82 4.54 7.35
CA GLY A 23 17.81 3.53 8.42
C GLY A 23 17.00 3.88 9.68
N SER A 24 16.19 4.94 9.66
CA SER A 24 15.49 5.46 10.85
C SER A 24 14.04 4.97 11.05
N PHE A 25 13.56 3.94 10.34
CA PHE A 25 12.15 3.52 10.37
C PHE A 25 11.91 2.36 11.35
N ASN A 26 11.13 2.61 12.41
CA ASN A 26 10.88 1.65 13.48
C ASN A 26 9.39 1.20 13.55
N LYS A 27 9.08 0.22 14.42
CA LYS A 27 7.73 -0.35 14.57
C LYS A 27 6.66 0.69 14.97
N ASN A 28 7.01 1.71 15.75
CA ASN A 28 6.06 2.76 16.13
C ASN A 28 5.73 3.64 14.92
N ASP A 29 6.72 3.95 14.08
CA ASP A 29 6.51 4.69 12.83
C ASP A 29 5.56 3.93 11.88
N VAL A 30 5.67 2.60 11.83
CA VAL A 30 4.75 1.73 11.06
C VAL A 30 3.31 1.89 11.55
N LEU A 31 3.08 1.87 12.87
CA LEU A 31 1.73 1.95 13.42
C LEU A 31 1.12 3.34 13.25
N GLU A 32 1.92 4.41 13.38
CA GLU A 32 1.45 5.77 13.08
C GLU A 32 1.16 5.95 11.60
N LEU A 33 1.99 5.39 10.70
CA LEU A 33 1.72 5.34 9.27
C LEU A 33 0.40 4.61 8.95
N VAL A 34 0.16 3.45 9.58
CA VAL A 34 -1.08 2.67 9.40
C VAL A 34 -2.31 3.47 9.84
N LYS A 35 -2.25 4.14 11.00
CA LYS A 35 -3.34 5.01 11.47
C LYS A 35 -3.59 6.16 10.49
N ALA A 36 -2.54 6.75 9.97
CA ALA A 36 -2.63 7.83 9.00
C ALA A 36 -3.34 7.40 7.73
N ILE A 37 -2.90 6.29 7.12
CA ILE A 37 -3.51 5.74 5.89
C ILE A 37 -5.00 5.47 6.11
N ASN A 38 -5.37 4.87 7.25
CA ASN A 38 -6.77 4.61 7.56
C ASN A 38 -7.61 5.89 7.70
N ARG A 39 -7.02 7.00 8.19
CA ARG A 39 -7.72 8.28 8.32
C ARG A 39 -7.74 9.08 7.02
N SER A 40 -6.75 8.91 6.15
CA SER A 40 -6.62 9.60 4.88
C SER A 40 -7.13 8.80 3.68
N GLU A 41 -7.92 7.74 3.89
CA GLU A 41 -8.46 6.89 2.81
C GLU A 41 -9.09 7.71 1.68
N SER A 42 -10.02 8.61 2.02
CA SER A 42 -10.72 9.43 1.03
C SER A 42 -9.80 10.37 0.27
N GLU A 43 -8.77 10.89 0.95
CA GLU A 43 -7.78 11.79 0.38
C GLU A 43 -6.86 11.02 -0.58
N LEU A 44 -6.39 9.84 -0.17
CA LEU A 44 -5.52 8.99 -0.98
C LEU A 44 -6.25 8.48 -2.22
N LEU A 45 -7.52 8.11 -2.12
CA LEU A 45 -8.29 7.54 -3.25
C LEU A 45 -8.94 8.59 -4.17
N ASN A 46 -9.15 9.84 -3.72
CA ASN A 46 -9.86 10.88 -4.48
C ASN A 46 -9.09 12.22 -4.52
N HIS A 47 -7.77 12.18 -4.58
CA HIS A 47 -6.94 13.37 -4.72
C HIS A 47 -6.96 13.90 -6.17
N GLU A 48 -6.54 15.15 -6.33
CA GLU A 48 -6.40 15.77 -7.65
C GLU A 48 -5.18 15.23 -8.40
N ASP A 49 -5.28 15.06 -9.73
CA ASP A 49 -4.23 14.50 -10.60
C ASP A 49 -2.86 15.16 -10.44
N GLU A 50 -2.82 16.43 -10.04
CA GLU A 50 -1.58 17.17 -9.82
C GLU A 50 -0.74 16.65 -8.64
N TYR A 51 -1.37 15.93 -7.71
CA TYR A 51 -0.71 15.30 -6.56
C TYR A 51 -0.42 13.81 -6.75
N GLU A 52 -0.78 13.24 -7.91
CA GLU A 52 -0.68 11.81 -8.23
C GLU A 52 0.72 11.24 -8.01
N THR A 53 1.75 11.98 -8.44
CA THR A 53 3.15 11.55 -8.27
C THR A 53 3.53 11.40 -6.80
N PHE A 54 2.99 12.25 -5.92
CA PHE A 54 3.23 12.16 -4.48
C PHE A 54 2.54 10.91 -3.90
N TYR A 55 1.23 10.76 -4.12
CA TYR A 55 0.47 9.65 -3.54
C TYR A 55 0.92 8.29 -4.07
N THR A 56 1.30 8.21 -5.34
CA THR A 56 1.80 6.96 -5.93
C THR A 56 3.14 6.55 -5.31
N ALA A 57 4.08 7.48 -5.15
CA ALA A 57 5.36 7.19 -4.50
C ALA A 57 5.17 6.87 -3.00
N PHE A 58 4.30 7.62 -2.32
CA PHE A 58 3.94 7.37 -0.92
C PHE A 58 3.34 5.97 -0.73
N ALA A 59 2.36 5.59 -1.55
CA ALA A 59 1.69 4.29 -1.45
C ALA A 59 2.66 3.13 -1.66
N ALA A 60 3.58 3.25 -2.63
CA ALA A 60 4.60 2.25 -2.90
C ALA A 60 5.57 2.07 -1.72
N LEU A 61 6.09 3.17 -1.17
CA LEU A 61 6.98 3.15 0.00
C LEU A 61 6.26 2.63 1.25
N ALA A 62 5.04 3.11 1.51
CA ALA A 62 4.26 2.71 2.67
C ALA A 62 3.97 1.21 2.67
N ALA A 63 3.55 0.66 1.52
CA ALA A 63 3.32 -0.77 1.37
C ALA A 63 4.59 -1.60 1.63
N ASP A 64 5.74 -1.17 1.13
CA ASP A 64 7.02 -1.86 1.34
C ASP A 64 7.45 -1.85 2.82
N TYR A 65 7.35 -0.70 3.49
CA TYR A 65 7.71 -0.56 4.90
C TYR A 65 6.77 -1.32 5.85
N ILE A 66 5.45 -1.28 5.58
CA ILE A 66 4.47 -2.06 6.36
C ILE A 66 4.75 -3.55 6.19
N SER A 67 4.98 -4.02 4.96
CA SER A 67 5.24 -5.43 4.66
C SER A 67 6.52 -5.93 5.31
N SER A 68 7.59 -5.13 5.26
CA SER A 68 8.88 -5.44 5.90
C SER A 68 8.78 -5.59 7.42
N SER A 69 7.76 -4.97 8.03
CA SER A 69 7.57 -4.96 9.48
C SER A 69 6.60 -6.03 9.97
N ALA A 70 6.04 -6.85 9.08
CA ALA A 70 4.95 -7.78 9.38
C ALA A 70 5.27 -8.79 10.50
N SER A 71 6.51 -9.29 10.57
CA SER A 71 6.96 -10.21 11.61
C SER A 71 7.06 -9.58 13.00
N THR A 72 7.11 -8.24 13.08
CA THR A 72 7.23 -7.49 14.33
C THR A 72 5.87 -7.07 14.91
N LEU A 73 4.78 -7.24 14.15
CA LEU A 73 3.44 -6.87 14.55
C LEU A 73 2.92 -7.80 15.67
N CYS A 74 2.01 -7.28 16.48
CA CYS A 74 1.23 -8.12 17.40
C CYS A 74 -0.03 -8.63 16.70
N LYS A 75 -0.51 -9.84 17.04
CA LYS A 75 -1.75 -10.41 16.46
C LYS A 75 -2.95 -9.45 16.54
N SER A 76 -3.09 -8.68 17.63
CA SER A 76 -4.15 -7.67 17.80
C SER A 76 -4.06 -6.49 16.83
N GLN A 77 -2.88 -6.21 16.28
CA GLN A 77 -2.64 -5.12 15.35
C GLN A 77 -2.92 -5.52 13.89
N VAL A 78 -2.93 -6.81 13.57
CA VAL A 78 -3.08 -7.28 12.17
C VAL A 78 -4.36 -6.75 11.53
N GLY A 79 -5.47 -6.67 12.27
CA GLY A 79 -6.73 -6.14 11.71
C GLY A 79 -6.62 -4.69 11.21
N ILE A 80 -6.08 -3.79 12.04
CA ILE A 80 -5.94 -2.36 11.68
C ILE A 80 -4.88 -2.16 10.58
N VAL A 81 -3.82 -2.96 10.60
CA VAL A 81 -2.78 -2.92 9.56
C VAL A 81 -3.33 -3.43 8.23
N SER A 82 -4.06 -4.54 8.21
CA SER A 82 -4.67 -5.08 6.98
C SER A 82 -5.72 -4.15 6.37
N GLN A 83 -6.40 -3.32 7.16
CA GLN A 83 -7.28 -2.28 6.63
C GLN A 83 -6.48 -1.22 5.85
N ALA A 84 -5.35 -0.75 6.39
CA ALA A 84 -4.48 0.18 5.67
C ALA A 84 -3.90 -0.46 4.41
N CYS A 85 -3.47 -1.74 4.49
CA CYS A 85 -3.02 -2.49 3.33
C CYS A 85 -4.11 -2.62 2.25
N ARG A 86 -5.38 -2.78 2.63
CA ARG A 86 -6.49 -2.83 1.67
C ARG A 86 -6.66 -1.51 0.92
N ILE A 87 -6.54 -0.37 1.61
CA ILE A 87 -6.60 0.96 0.97
C ILE A 87 -5.46 1.11 -0.03
N LEU A 88 -4.23 0.75 0.37
CA LEU A 88 -3.06 0.77 -0.52
C LEU A 88 -3.22 -0.17 -1.72
N LEU A 89 -3.76 -1.38 -1.51
CA LEU A 89 -4.03 -2.32 -2.60
C LEU A 89 -5.05 -1.75 -3.58
N GLN A 90 -6.14 -1.17 -3.07
CA GLN A 90 -7.18 -0.57 -3.92
C GLN A 90 -6.58 0.54 -4.80
N TYR A 91 -5.79 1.43 -4.19
CA TYR A 91 -5.09 2.48 -4.90
C TYR A 91 -4.11 1.95 -5.96
N LEU A 92 -3.19 1.06 -5.58
CA LEU A 92 -2.19 0.53 -6.52
C LEU A 92 -2.84 -0.22 -7.69
N LEU A 93 -3.94 -0.95 -7.42
CA LEU A 93 -4.68 -1.67 -8.44
C LEU A 93 -5.46 -0.74 -9.38
N SER A 94 -6.04 0.35 -8.89
CA SER A 94 -6.70 1.32 -9.78
C SER A 94 -5.72 1.95 -10.77
N HIS A 95 -4.49 2.25 -10.33
CA HIS A 95 -3.45 2.74 -11.25
C HIS A 95 -2.99 1.69 -12.25
N LEU A 96 -2.82 0.43 -11.83
CA LEU A 96 -2.51 -0.67 -12.75
C LEU A 96 -3.62 -0.88 -13.79
N GLN A 97 -4.88 -0.75 -13.37
CA GLN A 97 -6.03 -0.86 -14.26
C GLN A 97 -6.08 0.29 -15.27
N ALA A 98 -5.89 1.54 -14.83
CA ALA A 98 -5.89 2.71 -15.70
C ALA A 98 -4.78 2.66 -16.76
N GLN A 99 -3.60 2.11 -16.42
CA GLN A 99 -2.53 1.87 -17.38
C GLN A 99 -2.87 0.78 -18.41
N SER A 100 -3.75 -0.17 -18.05
CA SER A 100 -4.15 -1.28 -18.92
C SER A 100 -5.28 -0.91 -19.87
N THR A 101 -6.20 -0.03 -19.46
CA THR A 101 -7.33 0.41 -20.29
C THR A 101 -6.95 1.51 -21.30
N GLY A 102 -5.75 2.08 -21.18
CA GLY A 102 -5.33 3.22 -21.99
C GLY A 102 -6.09 4.52 -21.64
N GLU A 103 -6.86 4.51 -20.56
CA GLU A 103 -7.56 5.68 -20.00
C GLU A 103 -6.59 6.64 -19.30
N ALA A 104 -5.34 6.22 -19.10
CA ALA A 104 -4.25 7.10 -18.72
C ALA A 104 -3.92 8.07 -19.87
N VAL A 105 -4.72 9.12 -20.02
CA VAL A 105 -4.23 10.41 -20.52
C VAL A 105 -3.12 10.79 -19.55
N ALA A 106 -1.85 10.63 -19.96
CA ALA A 106 -0.71 10.92 -19.11
C ALA A 106 -0.91 12.30 -18.45
N PRO A 107 -1.23 12.38 -17.14
CA PRO A 107 -1.10 13.63 -16.45
C PRO A 107 0.39 13.97 -16.51
N SER A 108 0.72 15.24 -16.48
CA SER A 108 2.07 15.81 -16.64
C SER A 108 3.10 15.40 -15.57
N GLY A 109 2.94 14.27 -14.88
CA GLY A 109 3.82 13.70 -13.88
C GLY A 109 4.40 12.32 -14.27
N ALA A 110 5.50 11.95 -13.62
CA ALA A 110 6.17 10.68 -13.85
C ALA A 110 5.38 9.52 -13.21
N MET A 111 4.51 8.86 -13.98
CA MET A 111 3.82 7.65 -13.53
C MET A 111 4.82 6.50 -13.33
N LEU A 112 4.66 5.77 -12.23
CA LEU A 112 5.43 4.54 -12.01
C LEU A 112 5.06 3.49 -13.06
N SER A 113 6.05 2.73 -13.52
CA SER A 113 5.83 1.62 -14.46
C SER A 113 4.96 0.52 -13.84
N PRO A 114 4.29 -0.33 -14.66
CA PRO A 114 3.50 -1.45 -14.14
C PRO A 114 4.31 -2.36 -13.20
N LYS A 115 5.59 -2.58 -13.51
CA LYS A 115 6.50 -3.35 -12.66
C LYS A 115 6.69 -2.70 -11.29
N GLN A 116 6.87 -1.38 -11.24
CA GLN A 116 7.04 -0.65 -9.98
C GLN A 116 5.76 -0.61 -9.14
N LEU A 117 4.58 -0.66 -9.77
CA LEU A 117 3.30 -0.78 -9.06
C LEU A 117 3.01 -2.21 -8.56
N LEU A 118 3.50 -3.23 -9.26
CA LEU A 118 3.35 -4.64 -8.87
C LEU A 118 4.20 -5.02 -7.66
N LEU A 119 5.38 -4.41 -7.47
CA LEU A 119 6.29 -4.76 -6.36
C LEU A 119 5.64 -4.52 -4.99
N PRO A 120 5.01 -3.37 -4.70
CA PRO A 120 4.32 -3.15 -3.42
C PRO A 120 3.08 -4.03 -3.23
N VAL A 121 2.33 -4.34 -4.30
CA VAL A 121 1.21 -5.30 -4.25
C VAL A 121 1.71 -6.68 -3.80
N ARG A 122 2.82 -7.14 -4.40
CA ARG A 122 3.49 -8.38 -4.00
C ARG A 122 3.97 -8.31 -2.56
N ALA A 123 4.60 -7.20 -2.15
CA ALA A 123 5.11 -7.03 -0.80
C ALA A 123 4.02 -7.25 0.26
N LEU A 124 2.85 -6.63 0.06
CA LEU A 124 1.70 -6.76 0.95
C LEU A 124 1.18 -8.20 1.03
N CYS A 125 1.29 -8.97 -0.05
CA CYS A 125 0.82 -10.35 -0.13
C CYS A 125 1.88 -11.40 0.28
N SER A 126 3.16 -11.03 0.35
CA SER A 126 4.24 -11.91 0.82
C SER A 126 4.76 -11.56 2.21
N ALA A 127 4.34 -10.42 2.78
CA ALA A 127 4.82 -9.88 4.04
C ALA A 127 6.34 -9.69 4.07
N GLU A 128 6.87 -9.23 2.94
CA GLU A 128 8.30 -9.03 2.71
C GLU A 128 8.48 -7.79 1.85
N GLY A 129 9.44 -6.93 2.22
CA GLY A 129 9.81 -5.78 1.38
C GLY A 129 10.37 -6.25 0.04
N MET A 130 9.84 -5.69 -1.05
CA MET A 130 10.20 -6.05 -2.42
C MET A 130 11.05 -4.96 -3.09
N LEU A 131 11.06 -3.74 -2.54
CA LEU A 131 11.84 -2.63 -3.09
C LEU A 131 13.32 -2.76 -2.69
N GLN A 132 14.20 -2.63 -3.68
CA GLN A 132 15.63 -2.53 -3.39
C GLN A 132 15.95 -1.15 -2.81
N ARG A 133 17.09 -1.02 -2.12
CA ARG A 133 17.54 0.27 -1.58
C ARG A 133 17.60 1.37 -2.65
N ALA A 134 18.00 1.04 -3.87
CA ALA A 134 18.02 1.99 -4.98
C ALA A 134 16.61 2.47 -5.36
N ASP A 135 15.63 1.56 -5.40
CA ASP A 135 14.23 1.89 -5.67
C ASP A 135 13.63 2.73 -4.55
N GLN A 136 13.93 2.41 -3.28
CA GLN A 136 13.51 3.20 -2.13
C GLN A 136 14.07 4.63 -2.21
N ILE A 137 15.36 4.80 -2.49
CA ILE A 137 15.97 6.13 -2.66
C ILE A 137 15.32 6.90 -3.82
N SER A 138 15.08 6.22 -4.95
CA SER A 138 14.44 6.82 -6.11
C SER A 138 13.01 7.28 -5.81
N LEU A 139 12.19 6.43 -5.19
CA LEU A 139 10.82 6.75 -4.81
C LEU A 139 10.77 7.85 -3.75
N THR A 140 11.69 7.83 -2.77
CA THR A 140 11.82 8.92 -1.79
C THR A 140 12.15 10.25 -2.46
N ALA A 141 13.03 10.25 -3.46
CA ALA A 141 13.35 11.45 -4.23
C ALA A 141 12.14 11.93 -5.07
N ILE A 142 11.41 11.01 -5.70
CA ILE A 142 10.17 11.33 -6.43
C ILE A 142 9.15 11.97 -5.47
N MET A 143 8.91 11.34 -4.32
CA MET A 143 7.97 11.84 -3.31
C MET A 143 8.37 13.22 -2.79
N LYS A 144 9.66 13.48 -2.58
CA LYS A 144 10.17 14.77 -2.10
C LYS A 144 10.01 15.90 -3.12
N ASN A 145 10.12 15.58 -4.41
CA ASN A 145 10.07 16.57 -5.49
C ASN A 145 8.68 16.72 -6.12
N ALA A 146 7.71 15.90 -5.70
CA ALA A 146 6.34 15.96 -6.18
C ALA A 146 5.61 17.20 -5.65
N LYS A 147 4.59 17.65 -6.37
CA LYS A 147 3.67 18.68 -5.88
C LYS A 147 2.93 18.11 -4.67
N LEU A 148 2.83 18.91 -3.60
CA LEU A 148 2.16 18.54 -2.36
C LEU A 148 0.83 19.28 -2.23
N PRO A 149 -0.24 18.64 -1.74
CA PRO A 149 -1.45 19.32 -1.30
C PRO A 149 -1.14 20.39 -0.26
N ALA A 150 -1.88 21.49 -0.27
CA ALA A 150 -1.59 22.67 0.59
C ALA A 150 -1.56 22.36 2.10
N HIS A 151 -2.28 21.33 2.55
CA HIS A 151 -2.29 20.88 3.93
C HIS A 151 -1.11 19.95 4.30
N ILE A 152 -0.36 19.44 3.33
CA ILE A 152 0.84 18.61 3.55
C ILE A 152 2.08 19.50 3.59
N LYS A 153 2.45 19.94 4.80
CA LYS A 153 3.67 20.75 5.00
C LYS A 153 4.85 19.88 5.41
N THR A 154 5.71 19.51 4.47
CA THR A 154 7.01 18.90 4.80
C THR A 154 8.07 19.99 4.90
N SER A 155 8.39 20.43 6.11
CA SER A 155 9.55 21.32 6.32
C SER A 155 10.82 20.62 5.84
N THR A 156 11.38 21.04 4.69
CA THR A 156 12.67 20.59 4.20
C THR A 156 13.78 21.23 5.04
N PRO A 157 14.77 20.47 5.54
CA PRO A 157 15.98 21.08 6.12
C PRO A 157 16.83 21.60 4.96
N GLY A 158 16.66 22.86 4.58
CA GLY A 158 17.49 23.47 3.52
C GLY A 158 17.03 24.82 3.01
N GLU A 159 15.77 25.19 3.17
CA GLU A 159 15.30 26.53 2.78
C GLU A 159 15.46 27.49 3.94
N LYS A 160 16.46 28.36 3.83
CA LYS A 160 16.60 29.54 4.69
C LYS A 160 15.43 30.48 4.41
N GLU A 161 14.31 30.30 5.11
CA GLU A 161 13.35 31.38 5.27
C GLU A 161 13.93 32.40 6.24
N VAL A 162 14.39 33.52 5.68
CA VAL A 162 14.51 34.78 6.42
C VAL A 162 13.10 35.33 6.53
N SER A 163 12.43 35.07 7.66
CA SER A 163 11.41 35.99 8.14
C SER A 163 11.27 35.91 9.66
N VAL A 164 11.01 37.07 10.23
CA VAL A 164 11.31 37.50 11.58
C VAL A 164 10.04 37.46 12.45
N LYS A 165 10.21 37.04 13.72
CA LYS A 165 9.31 37.26 14.90
C LYS A 165 7.96 36.50 14.89
N GLU A 166 7.37 36.09 16.01
CA GLU A 166 7.51 36.48 17.42
C GLU A 166 6.98 35.37 18.35
N SER A 167 7.61 35.22 19.52
CA SER A 167 7.25 34.28 20.59
C SER A 167 5.88 34.57 21.22
N LYS A 168 5.00 33.56 21.33
CA LYS A 168 4.02 33.45 22.44
C LYS A 168 3.86 31.99 22.86
N ARG A 169 4.24 31.69 24.10
CA ARG A 169 4.00 30.40 24.79
C ARG A 169 2.51 30.30 25.15
N SER A 170 1.80 29.28 24.65
CA SER A 170 0.47 28.90 25.14
C SER A 170 0.61 27.92 26.30
N ARG A 171 0.10 28.33 27.47
CA ARG A 171 0.14 27.63 28.76
C ARG A 171 -1.09 26.72 28.96
N SER A 172 -1.78 26.35 27.88
CA SER A 172 -3.12 25.71 27.89
C SER A 172 -3.11 24.18 28.00
N ASP A 173 -1.98 23.52 27.69
CA ASP A 173 -2.01 22.08 27.43
C ASP A 173 -1.77 21.22 28.68
N LEU A 174 -1.21 21.80 29.74
CA LEU A 174 -0.96 21.08 30.99
C LEU A 174 -2.26 20.74 31.73
N SER A 175 -3.26 21.63 31.70
CA SER A 175 -4.53 21.42 32.41
C SER A 175 -5.39 20.33 31.79
N ALA A 176 -5.29 20.12 30.46
CA ALA A 176 -6.02 19.05 29.76
C ALA A 176 -5.42 17.67 30.06
N SER A 177 -4.09 17.57 30.12
CA SER A 177 -3.38 16.32 30.41
C SER A 177 -3.58 15.84 31.86
N ILE A 178 -3.66 16.77 32.83
CA ILE A 178 -3.95 16.42 34.23
C ILE A 178 -5.38 15.90 34.41
N LEU A 179 -6.36 16.45 33.68
CA LEU A 179 -7.76 15.99 33.77
C LEU A 179 -7.92 14.56 33.22
N GLU A 180 -7.22 14.23 32.13
CA GLU A 180 -7.28 12.89 31.53
C GLU A 180 -6.63 11.83 32.45
N GLN A 181 -5.55 12.18 33.14
CA GLN A 181 -4.92 11.29 34.13
C GLN A 181 -5.78 11.05 35.38
N LEU A 182 -6.67 11.96 35.75
CA LEU A 182 -7.53 11.84 36.94
C LEU A 182 -8.85 11.07 36.69
N THR A 183 -9.22 10.83 35.43
CA THR A 183 -10.52 10.21 35.08
C THR A 183 -10.41 8.74 34.67
N THR A 184 -9.19 8.23 34.48
CA THR A 184 -8.92 6.89 33.95
C THR A 184 -9.18 5.69 34.88
N PRO A 185 -9.29 5.76 36.22
CA PRO A 185 -9.57 4.55 37.01
C PRO A 185 -11.07 4.27 37.25
N LEU A 186 -12.00 5.03 36.65
CA LEU A 186 -13.43 4.94 36.96
C LEU A 186 -14.27 4.08 35.99
N HIS A 187 -13.68 3.33 35.05
CA HIS A 187 -14.45 2.59 34.04
C HIS A 187 -14.35 1.05 34.13
N ASP A 188 -13.72 0.52 35.18
CA ASP A 188 -13.53 -0.93 35.38
C ASP A 188 -14.53 -1.50 36.41
N PHE A 189 -15.84 -1.35 36.18
CA PHE A 189 -16.82 -2.22 36.82
C PHE A 189 -18.02 -2.44 35.90
N VAL A 190 -18.16 -3.68 35.42
CA VAL A 190 -19.35 -4.54 35.46
C VAL A 190 -19.21 -5.61 34.35
N ALA A 191 -18.87 -6.83 34.76
CA ALA A 191 -19.22 -8.04 34.04
C ALA A 191 -20.67 -8.44 34.41
N PRO A 192 -21.39 -9.19 33.55
CA PRO A 192 -21.57 -10.60 33.91
C PRO A 192 -21.63 -11.59 32.73
N ARG A 193 -21.12 -12.82 32.99
CA ARG A 193 -21.44 -14.09 32.28
C ARG A 193 -22.84 -14.59 32.71
N PRO A 194 -23.56 -15.41 31.89
CA PRO A 194 -23.49 -16.88 32.07
C PRO A 194 -23.66 -17.79 30.81
N GLN A 195 -22.93 -18.91 30.86
CA GLN A 195 -23.11 -20.32 30.45
C GLN A 195 -24.06 -20.85 29.33
N MET A 196 -23.44 -21.72 28.49
CA MET A 196 -23.80 -23.07 27.98
C MET A 196 -25.10 -23.37 27.21
N LEU A 197 -24.94 -24.02 26.03
CA LEU A 197 -25.40 -25.40 25.79
C LEU A 197 -24.82 -25.99 24.48
N GLU A 198 -24.56 -27.29 24.57
CA GLU A 198 -23.80 -28.20 23.71
C GLU A 198 -24.70 -28.85 22.64
N SER A 199 -24.13 -29.35 21.53
CA SER A 199 -24.38 -30.70 20.96
C SER A 199 -23.80 -30.89 19.55
N SER A 200 -22.86 -31.85 19.44
CA SER A 200 -22.73 -32.91 18.40
C SER A 200 -22.43 -32.53 16.93
N GLU A 201 -21.53 -33.17 16.15
CA GLU A 201 -20.58 -34.28 16.33
C GLU A 201 -19.74 -34.42 15.02
N LEU A 202 -18.48 -34.89 15.15
CA LEU A 202 -17.64 -35.63 14.16
C LEU A 202 -17.13 -34.82 12.93
N VAL A 203 -15.83 -34.71 12.64
CA VAL A 203 -14.90 -35.82 12.32
C VAL A 203 -13.46 -35.47 12.75
N ALA A 204 -12.81 -36.45 13.35
CA ALA A 204 -11.47 -36.39 13.90
C ALA A 204 -10.38 -36.20 12.83
N SER A 205 -9.42 -35.33 13.12
CA SER A 205 -8.02 -35.53 12.71
C SER A 205 -7.14 -35.05 13.86
N LYS A 206 -6.39 -36.00 14.42
CA LYS A 206 -5.56 -35.89 15.62
C LYS A 206 -4.66 -34.67 15.56
N VAL A 207 -4.90 -33.75 16.50
CA VAL A 207 -3.91 -32.80 16.98
C VAL A 207 -2.87 -33.61 17.76
N VAL A 208 -1.64 -33.66 17.23
CA VAL A 208 -0.49 -34.00 18.06
C VAL A 208 -0.15 -32.72 18.81
N GLU A 209 -0.63 -32.62 20.05
CA GLU A 209 -0.10 -31.69 21.05
C GLU A 209 1.36 -32.07 21.29
N SER A 210 2.28 -31.37 20.64
CA SER A 210 3.66 -31.30 21.07
C SER A 210 3.83 -29.98 21.81
N ASN A 211 3.96 -30.07 23.13
CA ASN A 211 4.46 -29.00 23.98
C ASN A 211 5.80 -28.51 23.44
N HIS A 212 5.80 -27.46 22.62
CA HIS A 212 7.02 -26.80 22.16
C HIS A 212 7.08 -25.39 22.75
N LEU A 213 7.91 -25.25 23.78
CA LEU A 213 8.32 -23.99 24.41
C LEU A 213 9.23 -23.17 23.47
N SER A 214 8.75 -22.83 22.27
CA SER A 214 9.44 -21.94 21.31
C SER A 214 8.69 -20.62 21.14
N THR A 215 8.62 -19.85 22.21
CA THR A 215 7.62 -18.79 22.39
C THR A 215 7.90 -17.47 21.66
N GLY A 216 8.88 -17.40 20.74
CA GLY A 216 9.27 -16.16 20.04
C GLY A 216 9.23 -16.23 18.52
N ALA A 217 9.95 -17.19 17.93
CA ALA A 217 10.06 -17.32 16.48
C ALA A 217 8.74 -17.79 15.83
N ASP A 218 7.98 -18.62 16.53
CA ASP A 218 6.74 -19.21 16.01
C ASP A 218 5.59 -18.19 15.98
N GLN A 219 5.49 -17.35 17.03
CA GLN A 219 4.45 -16.31 17.11
C GLN A 219 4.59 -15.23 16.03
N GLY A 220 5.83 -14.85 15.68
CA GLY A 220 6.11 -13.92 14.58
C GLY A 220 5.69 -14.51 13.22
N GLN A 221 5.93 -15.81 13.02
CA GLN A 221 5.54 -16.51 11.80
C GLN A 221 4.02 -16.66 11.68
N GLU A 222 3.32 -17.01 12.76
CA GLU A 222 1.85 -17.06 12.79
C GLU A 222 1.23 -15.68 12.47
N THR A 223 1.78 -14.61 13.03
CA THR A 223 1.31 -13.24 12.78
C THR A 223 1.56 -12.83 11.32
N LYS A 224 2.73 -13.18 10.77
CA LYS A 224 3.05 -13.00 9.34
C LYS A 224 2.06 -13.75 8.45
N ASN A 225 1.74 -15.01 8.78
CA ASN A 225 0.78 -15.82 8.03
C ASN A 225 -0.63 -15.22 8.05
N LEU A 226 -1.09 -14.73 9.22
CA LEU A 226 -2.38 -14.06 9.34
C LEU A 226 -2.44 -12.77 8.51
N PHE A 227 -1.37 -11.97 8.54
CA PHE A 227 -1.24 -10.76 7.71
C PHE A 227 -1.34 -11.11 6.21
N ILE A 228 -0.60 -12.13 5.76
CA ILE A 228 -0.65 -12.62 4.37
C ILE A 228 -2.07 -13.03 3.99
N GLN A 229 -2.71 -13.85 4.82
CA GLN A 229 -4.07 -14.34 4.56
C GLN A 229 -5.07 -13.18 4.38
N LYS A 230 -4.99 -12.17 5.25
CA LYS A 230 -5.87 -10.99 5.18
C LYS A 230 -5.63 -10.16 3.92
N ASN A 231 -4.38 -9.95 3.53
CA ASN A 231 -4.06 -9.17 2.34
C ASN A 231 -4.40 -9.91 1.05
N VAL A 232 -4.19 -11.24 0.99
CA VAL A 232 -4.65 -12.07 -0.14
C VAL A 232 -6.17 -12.04 -0.26
N ALA A 233 -6.91 -12.12 0.86
CA ALA A 233 -8.37 -11.99 0.84
C ALA A 233 -8.82 -10.61 0.36
N SER A 234 -8.15 -9.53 0.78
CA SER A 234 -8.39 -8.18 0.26
C SER A 234 -8.12 -8.08 -1.24
N LEU A 235 -7.01 -8.66 -1.72
CA LEU A 235 -6.63 -8.68 -3.13
C LEU A 235 -7.70 -9.38 -3.99
N GLN A 236 -8.23 -10.50 -3.50
CA GLN A 236 -9.33 -11.24 -4.14
C GLN A 236 -10.63 -10.42 -4.14
N ALA A 237 -10.98 -9.79 -3.02
CA ALA A 237 -12.17 -8.94 -2.92
C ALA A 237 -12.11 -7.71 -3.84
N LEU A 238 -10.91 -7.20 -4.12
CA LEU A 238 -10.65 -6.12 -5.08
C LEU A 238 -10.58 -6.60 -6.54
N ARG A 239 -10.88 -7.88 -6.81
CA ARG A 239 -10.88 -8.48 -8.15
C ARG A 239 -9.54 -8.30 -8.89
N ALA A 240 -8.43 -8.25 -8.15
CA ALA A 240 -7.11 -8.03 -8.73
C ALA A 240 -6.76 -9.04 -9.84
N GLY A 241 -7.27 -10.26 -9.77
CA GLY A 241 -7.07 -11.28 -10.82
C GLY A 241 -7.47 -10.78 -12.21
N HIS A 242 -8.61 -10.09 -12.33
CA HIS A 242 -9.03 -9.51 -13.62
C HIS A 242 -8.07 -8.42 -14.06
N ILE A 243 -7.72 -7.49 -13.17
CA ILE A 243 -6.79 -6.38 -13.45
C ILE A 243 -5.43 -6.90 -13.91
N LEU A 244 -4.90 -7.92 -13.23
CA LEU A 244 -3.61 -8.53 -13.55
C LEU A 244 -3.65 -9.27 -14.91
N ILE A 245 -4.73 -9.99 -15.19
CA ILE A 245 -4.91 -10.67 -16.48
C ILE A 245 -4.99 -9.63 -17.61
N ASP A 246 -5.80 -8.57 -17.44
CA ASP A 246 -5.94 -7.51 -18.43
C ASP A 246 -4.60 -6.81 -18.69
N MET A 247 -3.84 -6.50 -17.63
CA MET A 247 -2.49 -5.96 -17.76
C MET A 247 -1.56 -6.91 -18.54
N CYS A 248 -1.58 -8.20 -18.23
CA CYS A 248 -0.77 -9.20 -18.93
C CYS A 248 -1.15 -9.30 -20.41
N LEU A 249 -2.45 -9.29 -20.74
CA LEU A 249 -2.95 -9.31 -22.12
C LEU A 249 -2.54 -8.06 -22.92
N ASN A 250 -2.35 -6.93 -22.24
CA ASN A 250 -1.89 -5.69 -22.83
C ASN A 250 -0.36 -5.56 -22.96
N LEU A 251 0.42 -6.54 -22.49
CA LEU A 251 1.88 -6.52 -22.66
C LEU A 251 2.26 -6.49 -24.15
N PRO A 252 3.23 -5.65 -24.58
CA PRO A 252 3.50 -5.41 -26.00
C PRO A 252 3.72 -6.67 -26.84
N HIS A 253 4.47 -7.64 -26.30
CA HIS A 253 4.77 -8.90 -27.00
C HIS A 253 3.54 -9.80 -27.14
N LEU A 254 2.75 -9.95 -26.07
CA LEU A 254 1.56 -10.78 -26.08
C LEU A 254 0.47 -10.14 -26.94
N ASN A 255 0.27 -8.83 -26.82
CA ASN A 255 -0.69 -8.08 -27.61
C ASN A 255 -0.36 -8.18 -29.12
N ARG A 256 0.92 -8.04 -29.51
CA ARG A 256 1.36 -8.26 -30.90
C ARG A 256 1.03 -9.66 -31.40
N TYR A 257 1.18 -10.68 -30.55
CA TYR A 257 0.82 -12.06 -30.91
C TYR A 257 -0.70 -12.23 -31.06
N ILE A 258 -1.49 -11.68 -30.13
CA ILE A 258 -2.96 -11.69 -30.17
C ILE A 258 -3.46 -11.04 -31.46
N HIS A 259 -2.88 -9.89 -31.85
CA HIS A 259 -3.21 -9.22 -33.11
C HIS A 259 -2.89 -10.08 -34.33
N LYS A 260 -1.68 -10.62 -34.43
CA LYS A 260 -1.29 -11.53 -35.53
C LYS A 260 -2.21 -12.75 -35.63
N TYR A 261 -2.59 -13.32 -34.48
CA TYR A 261 -3.53 -14.44 -34.44
C TYR A 261 -4.92 -14.04 -34.93
N ARG A 262 -5.48 -12.91 -34.47
CA ARG A 262 -6.78 -12.39 -34.93
C ARG A 262 -6.79 -12.08 -36.43
N ASP A 263 -5.71 -11.51 -36.96
CA ASP A 263 -5.54 -11.25 -38.40
C ASP A 263 -5.56 -12.56 -39.20
N ALA A 264 -4.79 -13.56 -38.76
CA ALA A 264 -4.77 -14.88 -39.38
C ALA A 264 -6.16 -15.57 -39.37
N VAL A 265 -6.85 -15.56 -38.22
CA VAL A 265 -8.17 -16.17 -38.06
C VAL A 265 -9.25 -15.44 -38.86
N SER A 266 -9.18 -14.11 -38.93
CA SER A 266 -10.11 -13.30 -39.72
C SER A 266 -9.83 -13.37 -41.24
N LYS A 267 -8.84 -14.17 -41.67
CA LYS A 267 -8.34 -14.26 -43.05
C LYS A 267 -7.91 -12.90 -43.62
N LYS A 268 -7.71 -11.89 -42.77
CA LYS A 268 -7.13 -10.61 -43.14
C LYS A 268 -5.62 -10.75 -42.99
N GLY A 269 -4.92 -11.01 -44.10
CA GLY A 269 -3.45 -10.93 -44.12
C GLY A 269 -2.68 -12.22 -43.85
N PHE A 270 -3.32 -13.40 -43.84
CA PHE A 270 -2.59 -14.65 -44.07
C PHE A 270 -2.36 -14.86 -45.57
N SER A 271 -1.64 -13.94 -46.21
CA SER A 271 -1.06 -14.18 -47.52
C SER A 271 0.30 -14.83 -47.29
N LEU A 272 0.39 -16.14 -47.55
CA LEU A 272 1.70 -16.72 -47.87
C LEU A 272 2.31 -15.86 -48.99
N PRO A 273 3.60 -15.51 -48.92
CA PRO A 273 4.26 -14.79 -49.99
C PRO A 273 3.98 -15.49 -51.31
N ALA A 274 3.31 -14.79 -52.24
CA ALA A 274 2.98 -15.35 -53.55
C ALA A 274 4.20 -15.33 -54.48
N SER A 275 5.23 -14.57 -54.10
CA SER A 275 6.47 -14.43 -54.85
C SER A 275 7.71 -14.49 -53.95
N HIS A 276 8.85 -14.81 -54.56
CA HIS A 276 10.14 -14.85 -53.88
C HIS A 276 10.55 -13.49 -53.29
N SER A 277 10.14 -12.37 -53.93
CA SER A 277 10.43 -11.02 -53.46
C SER A 277 9.64 -10.65 -52.20
N GLU A 278 8.37 -11.08 -52.09
CA GLU A 278 7.59 -10.92 -50.85
C GLU A 278 8.18 -11.75 -49.70
N ALA A 279 8.67 -12.96 -49.99
CA ALA A 279 9.25 -13.83 -48.97
C ALA A 279 10.54 -13.24 -48.38
N THR A 280 11.32 -12.51 -49.18
CA THR A 280 12.55 -11.83 -48.71
C THR A 280 12.25 -10.60 -47.86
N LEU A 281 11.14 -9.89 -48.10
CA LEU A 281 10.71 -8.73 -47.30
C LEU A 281 10.20 -9.11 -45.90
N VAL A 282 9.56 -10.27 -45.75
CA VAL A 282 9.02 -10.74 -44.46
C VAL A 282 10.13 -11.24 -43.52
N ARG A 283 11.30 -11.62 -44.05
CA ARG A 283 12.41 -12.20 -43.28
C ARG A 283 13.13 -11.20 -42.35
N HIS A 284 12.90 -9.90 -42.53
CA HIS A 284 13.62 -8.81 -41.84
C HIS A 284 12.75 -7.93 -40.91
N ARG A 285 11.53 -8.36 -40.51
CA ARG A 285 10.61 -7.60 -39.64
C ARG A 285 10.16 -8.32 -38.37
#